data_AF-C4JC95-F1
#
_entry.id   AF-C4JC95-F1
#
_cell.length_a   1.000
_cell.length_b   1.000
_cell.length_c   1.000
_cell.angle_alpha   90.00
_cell.angle_beta   90.00
_cell.angle_gamma   90.00
#
_symmetry.space_group_name_H-M   'P 1'
#
loop_
_entity.id
_entity.type
_entity.pdbx_description
1 polymer ?
#
loop_
_entity_poly.entity_id
_entity_poly.type
_entity_poly.pdbx_seq_one_letter_code
_entity_poly.pdbx_strand_id
1 'polypeptide(L)'
;MMVSKLWNSCFPEFTPDHVHRHNFYLCQWQRNTQVRIVYLFYRWITAITCLAALVCSLLDIGRTDEHFEHHYAKWWIYLTHWGLLFCTVQAWLAAWIVTQGMMVEREDFEIVRQAKKSRLHHLYWVLYTCATVYAFIVTMCYWLLVHNPGK
;
A
#
# COMPACT_ATOMS: atom_id res chain seq x y z
N MET A 1 -18.15 -38.47 -18.44
CA MET A 1 -18.82 -37.15 -18.64
C MET A 1 -19.59 -36.65 -17.41
N MET A 2 -20.05 -37.52 -16.50
CA MET A 2 -20.79 -37.10 -15.29
C MET A 2 -19.88 -36.69 -14.11
N VAL A 3 -18.71 -37.32 -14.00
CA VAL A 3 -17.71 -37.05 -12.95
C VAL A 3 -17.08 -35.66 -13.10
N SER A 4 -16.82 -35.22 -14.34
CA SER A 4 -16.28 -33.87 -14.59
C SER A 4 -17.28 -32.76 -14.27
N LYS A 5 -18.59 -33.01 -14.44
CA LYS A 5 -19.63 -32.05 -14.02
C LYS A 5 -19.74 -31.95 -12.50
N LEU A 6 -19.70 -33.08 -11.79
CA LEU A 6 -19.69 -33.10 -10.31
C LEU A 6 -18.43 -32.44 -9.74
N TRP A 7 -17.27 -32.71 -10.34
CA TRP A 7 -16.00 -32.07 -9.96
C TRP A 7 -16.05 -30.54 -10.09
N ASN A 8 -16.55 -30.03 -11.22
CA ASN A 8 -16.67 -28.60 -11.47
C ASN A 8 -17.78 -27.91 -10.65
N SER A 9 -18.77 -28.67 -10.15
CA SER A 9 -19.79 -28.15 -9.21
C SER A 9 -19.28 -28.09 -7.77
N CYS A 10 -18.41 -29.03 -7.35
CA CYS A 10 -17.82 -29.02 -6.01
C CYS A 10 -16.61 -28.09 -5.90
N PHE A 11 -15.86 -27.93 -6.98
CA PHE A 11 -14.70 -27.06 -7.07
C PHE A 11 -14.87 -26.18 -8.31
N PRO A 12 -15.63 -25.07 -8.21
CA PRO A 12 -15.69 -24.11 -9.29
C PRO A 12 -14.27 -23.67 -9.64
N GLU A 13 -13.97 -23.70 -10.93
CA GLU A 13 -12.67 -23.31 -11.46
C GLU A 13 -12.33 -21.91 -10.93
N PHE A 14 -11.27 -21.83 -10.13
CA PHE A 14 -10.86 -20.59 -9.48
C PHE A 14 -10.37 -19.63 -10.56
N THR A 15 -11.29 -18.85 -11.12
CA THR A 15 -10.96 -17.85 -12.14
C THR A 15 -10.16 -16.72 -11.47
N PRO A 16 -8.85 -16.63 -11.69
CA PRO A 16 -8.00 -15.67 -10.97
C PRO A 16 -8.33 -14.21 -11.33
N ASP A 17 -9.00 -14.01 -12.47
CA ASP A 17 -9.32 -12.69 -13.01
C ASP A 17 -10.43 -11.94 -12.25
N HIS A 18 -11.31 -12.65 -11.53
CA HIS A 18 -12.39 -12.01 -10.76
C HIS A 18 -11.96 -11.64 -9.33
N VAL A 19 -11.08 -12.43 -8.70
CA VAL A 19 -10.68 -12.23 -7.30
C VAL A 19 -9.66 -11.09 -7.17
N HIS A 20 -8.82 -10.85 -8.18
CA HIS A 20 -7.82 -9.79 -8.10
C HIS A 20 -8.40 -8.38 -8.20
N ARG A 21 -9.36 -8.12 -9.09
CA ARG A 21 -9.90 -6.75 -9.28
C ARG A 21 -10.61 -6.22 -8.04
N HIS A 22 -11.32 -7.07 -7.29
CA HIS A 22 -12.11 -6.63 -6.15
C HIS A 22 -11.25 -6.23 -4.94
N ASN A 23 -10.04 -6.78 -4.82
CA ASN A 23 -9.19 -6.59 -3.64
C ASN A 23 -8.39 -5.28 -3.63
N PHE A 24 -8.20 -4.64 -4.79
CA PHE A 24 -7.35 -3.44 -4.89
C PHE A 24 -8.12 -2.12 -4.72
N TYR A 25 -9.40 -2.08 -5.14
CA TYR A 25 -10.20 -0.85 -5.14
C TYR A 25 -11.17 -0.74 -3.95
N LEU A 26 -11.51 -1.87 -3.35
CA LEU A 26 -12.57 -1.96 -2.35
C LEU A 26 -11.96 -2.37 -1.02
N CYS A 27 -12.59 -1.98 0.09
CA CYS A 27 -12.18 -2.53 1.38
C CYS A 27 -12.38 -4.05 1.33
N GLN A 28 -11.39 -4.81 1.84
CA GLN A 28 -11.53 -6.26 1.97
C GLN A 28 -12.75 -6.68 2.83
N TRP A 29 -13.19 -5.79 3.72
CA TRP A 29 -14.33 -5.98 4.61
C TRP A 29 -15.66 -5.48 4.02
N GLN A 30 -15.67 -4.98 2.79
CA GLN A 30 -16.87 -4.45 2.16
C GLN A 30 -17.60 -5.54 1.35
N ARG A 31 -18.86 -5.79 1.68
CA ARG A 31 -19.72 -6.75 0.94
C ARG A 31 -20.29 -6.20 -0.38
N ASN A 32 -20.29 -4.88 -0.56
CA ASN A 32 -20.80 -4.22 -1.76
C ASN A 32 -19.66 -3.99 -2.76
N THR A 33 -19.93 -4.19 -4.05
CA THR A 33 -18.97 -4.06 -5.17
C THR A 33 -18.65 -2.62 -5.56
N GLN A 34 -19.37 -1.62 -5.03
CA GLN A 34 -19.15 -0.20 -5.32
C GLN A 34 -18.21 0.48 -4.32
N VAL A 35 -17.29 1.33 -4.81
CA VAL A 35 -16.35 2.06 -3.96
C VAL A 35 -17.08 3.13 -3.16
N ARG A 36 -17.04 3.02 -1.83
CA ARG A 36 -17.65 4.03 -0.94
C ARG A 36 -16.75 5.27 -0.85
N ILE A 37 -17.35 6.45 -0.97
CA ILE A 37 -16.66 7.75 -0.79
C ILE A 37 -15.92 7.82 0.55
N VAL A 38 -16.49 7.25 1.62
CA VAL A 38 -15.85 7.18 2.95
C VAL A 38 -14.50 6.45 2.90
N TYR A 39 -14.41 5.38 2.10
CA TYR A 39 -13.16 4.65 1.94
C TYR A 39 -12.11 5.45 1.17
N LEU A 40 -12.54 6.20 0.14
CA LEU A 40 -11.66 7.11 -0.57
C LEU A 40 -11.07 8.16 0.38
N PHE A 41 -11.89 8.78 1.22
CA PHE A 41 -11.43 9.75 2.22
C PHE A 41 -10.40 9.13 3.18
N TYR A 42 -10.66 7.93 3.70
CA TYR A 42 -9.71 7.20 4.54
C TYR A 42 -8.35 6.99 3.84
N ARG A 43 -8.37 6.61 2.55
CA ARG A 43 -7.13 6.39 1.78
C ARG A 43 -6.35 7.67 1.57
N TRP A 44 -7.01 8.78 1.28
CA TRP A 44 -6.36 10.09 1.14
C TRP A 44 -5.81 10.63 2.46
N ILE A 45 -6.55 10.51 3.57
CA ILE A 45 -6.05 10.89 4.90
C ILE A 45 -4.77 10.11 5.20
N THR A 46 -4.78 8.79 5.00
CA THR A 46 -3.60 7.94 5.21
C THR A 46 -2.42 8.40 4.36
N ALA A 47 -2.63 8.66 3.07
CA ALA A 47 -1.58 9.12 2.15
C ALA A 47 -0.99 10.49 2.57
N ILE A 48 -1.85 11.42 3.00
CA ILE A 48 -1.44 12.74 3.47
C ILE A 48 -0.64 12.62 4.78
N THR A 49 -1.11 11.81 5.73
CA THR A 49 -0.39 11.59 7.00
C THR A 49 0.99 10.98 6.77
N CYS A 50 1.10 9.96 5.92
CA CYS A 50 2.40 9.36 5.57
C CYS A 50 3.33 10.38 4.89
N LEU A 51 2.79 11.20 3.97
CA LEU A 51 3.58 12.25 3.32
C LEU A 51 4.05 13.31 4.32
N ALA A 52 3.17 13.77 5.21
CA ALA A 52 3.52 14.72 6.25
C ALA A 52 4.63 14.16 7.15
N ALA A 53 4.53 12.89 7.57
CA ALA A 53 5.59 12.23 8.33
C ALA A 53 6.92 12.16 7.56
N LEU A 54 6.88 11.84 6.26
CA LEU A 54 8.07 11.81 5.41
C LEU A 54 8.71 13.20 5.27
N VAL A 55 7.90 14.23 5.06
CA VAL A 55 8.38 15.63 4.94
C VAL A 55 8.97 16.10 6.27
N CYS A 56 8.30 15.89 7.40
CA CYS A 56 8.85 16.21 8.71
C CYS A 56 10.17 15.48 8.97
N SER A 57 10.28 14.23 8.51
CA SER A 57 11.51 13.43 8.61
C SER A 57 12.63 13.86 7.67
N LEU A 58 12.34 14.55 6.56
CA LEU A 58 13.35 15.05 5.61
C LEU A 58 13.80 16.47 5.95
N LEU A 59 12.91 17.27 6.53
CA LEU A 59 13.17 18.65 6.93
C LEU A 59 13.70 18.76 8.37
N ASP A 60 13.86 17.62 9.06
CA ASP A 60 14.26 17.53 10.47
C ASP A 60 13.48 18.49 11.39
N ILE A 61 12.19 18.67 11.11
CA ILE A 61 11.30 19.55 11.87
C ILE A 61 11.21 19.02 13.31
N GLY A 62 11.70 19.82 14.27
CA GLY A 62 11.69 19.50 15.70
C GLY A 62 13.06 19.19 16.31
N ARG A 63 14.15 19.24 15.54
CA ARG A 63 15.51 19.05 16.07
C ARG A 63 16.10 20.37 16.57
N THR A 64 16.63 20.37 17.79
CA THR A 64 17.16 21.57 18.49
C THR A 64 18.69 21.70 18.43
N ASP A 65 19.41 20.63 18.06
CA ASP A 65 20.89 20.60 18.08
C ASP A 65 21.51 20.78 16.68
N GLU A 66 22.36 21.79 16.53
CA GLU A 66 23.02 22.24 15.27
C GLU A 66 24.24 21.38 14.83
N HIS A 67 24.32 20.11 15.22
CA HIS A 67 25.56 19.36 15.10
C HIS A 67 25.77 18.55 13.79
N PHE A 68 26.67 19.10 12.97
CA PHE A 68 27.72 18.49 12.12
C PHE A 68 27.40 17.87 10.75
N GLU A 69 28.40 18.03 9.87
CA GLU A 69 28.51 17.66 8.46
C GLU A 69 28.05 16.23 8.14
N HIS A 70 27.44 16.06 6.96
CA HIS A 70 26.90 14.83 6.38
C HIS A 70 25.61 14.25 6.99
N HIS A 71 24.82 15.05 7.71
CA HIS A 71 23.53 14.61 8.30
C HIS A 71 22.56 13.99 7.28
N TYR A 72 22.31 14.66 6.15
CA TYR A 72 21.43 14.18 5.09
C TYR A 72 21.91 12.87 4.45
N ALA A 73 23.21 12.57 4.47
CA ALA A 73 23.72 11.30 3.98
C ALA A 73 23.36 10.13 4.92
N LYS A 74 23.26 10.38 6.23
CA LYS A 74 22.86 9.36 7.22
C LYS A 74 21.39 8.99 7.12
N TRP A 75 20.54 9.88 6.62
CA TRP A 75 19.11 9.61 6.42
C TRP A 75 18.89 8.31 5.63
N TRP A 76 19.68 8.09 4.58
CA TRP A 76 19.62 6.89 3.74
C TRP A 76 20.11 5.60 4.40
N ILE A 77 20.71 5.67 5.59
CA ILE A 77 21.19 4.47 6.30
C ILE A 77 20.11 3.94 7.25
N TYR A 78 19.20 4.79 7.72
CA TYR A 78 18.17 4.38 8.66
C TYR A 78 17.08 3.55 7.97
N LEU A 79 16.94 2.31 8.43
CA LEU A 79 15.91 1.39 7.97
C LEU A 79 14.48 1.94 8.13
N THR A 80 14.24 2.72 9.18
CA THR A 80 12.95 3.38 9.46
C THR A 80 12.57 4.40 8.39
N HIS A 81 13.53 5.17 7.88
CA HIS A 81 13.29 6.15 6.81
C HIS A 81 12.95 5.45 5.48
N TRP A 82 13.59 4.32 5.17
CA TRP A 82 13.19 3.49 4.03
C TRP A 82 11.78 2.94 4.20
N GLY A 83 11.45 2.40 5.38
CA GLY A 83 10.10 1.94 5.68
C GLY A 83 9.05 3.04 5.50
N LEU A 84 9.36 4.26 5.94
CA LEU A 84 8.51 5.44 5.76
C LEU A 84 8.33 5.80 4.28
N LEU A 85 9.39 5.76 3.48
CA LEU A 85 9.32 6.00 2.03
C LEU A 85 8.42 4.98 1.34
N PHE A 86 8.62 3.69 1.60
CA PHE A 86 7.78 2.62 1.03
C PHE A 86 6.30 2.77 1.44
N CYS A 87 6.03 3.06 2.71
CA CYS A 87 4.67 3.34 3.20
C CYS A 87 4.03 4.54 2.48
N THR A 88 4.77 5.64 2.32
CA THR A 88 4.23 6.85 1.66
C THR A 88 3.91 6.58 0.19
N VAL A 89 4.86 6.01 -0.57
CA VAL A 89 4.63 5.73 -2.00
C VAL A 89 3.47 4.73 -2.16
N GLN A 90 3.40 3.70 -1.32
CA GLN A 90 2.32 2.72 -1.34
C GLN A 90 0.96 3.36 -1.01
N ALA A 91 0.87 4.20 0.01
CA ALA A 91 -0.37 4.86 0.41
C ALA A 91 -0.90 5.80 -0.68
N TRP A 92 -0.01 6.54 -1.35
CA TRP A 92 -0.37 7.40 -2.48
C TRP A 92 -0.85 6.61 -3.69
N LEU A 93 -0.17 5.51 -4.05
CA LEU A 93 -0.64 4.61 -5.11
C LEU A 93 -2.00 3.99 -4.75
N ALA A 94 -2.22 3.62 -3.49
CA ALA A 94 -3.51 3.12 -3.03
C ALA A 94 -4.64 4.14 -3.24
N ALA A 95 -4.44 5.39 -2.80
CA ALA A 95 -5.41 6.47 -2.95
C ALA A 95 -5.67 6.79 -4.43
N TRP A 96 -4.61 6.80 -5.25
CA TRP A 96 -4.73 6.98 -6.70
C TRP A 96 -5.52 5.86 -7.37
N ILE A 97 -5.21 4.60 -7.06
CA ILE A 97 -5.91 3.42 -7.58
C ILE A 97 -7.40 3.50 -7.22
N VAL A 98 -7.76 3.76 -5.95
CA VAL A 98 -9.17 3.88 -5.53
C VAL A 98 -9.88 5.04 -6.26
N THR A 99 -9.21 6.18 -6.45
CA THR A 99 -9.74 7.32 -7.21
C THR A 99 -10.04 6.94 -8.66
N GLN A 100 -9.10 6.25 -9.33
CA GLN A 100 -9.30 5.73 -10.69
C GLN A 100 -10.45 4.71 -10.73
N GLY A 101 -10.58 3.86 -9.73
CA GLY A 101 -11.70 2.91 -9.61
C GLY A 101 -13.07 3.59 -9.60
N MET A 102 -13.19 4.76 -8.96
CA MET A 102 -14.42 5.56 -8.96
C MET A 102 -14.67 6.31 -10.27
N MET A 103 -13.61 6.71 -10.99
CA MET A 103 -13.74 7.42 -12.27
C MET A 103 -13.99 6.47 -13.47
N VAL A 104 -13.59 5.20 -13.38
CA VAL A 104 -13.74 4.18 -14.44
C VAL A 104 -15.21 3.76 -14.65
N GLU A 105 -16.12 4.03 -13.72
CA GLU A 105 -17.56 3.77 -13.91
C GLU A 105 -18.18 4.66 -15.04
N ARG A 106 -17.36 5.54 -15.67
CA ARG A 106 -17.70 6.34 -16.85
C ARG A 106 -16.63 6.14 -17.97
N GLU A 107 -17.06 5.58 -19.11
CA GLU A 107 -16.48 5.63 -20.48
C GLU A 107 -15.35 4.66 -20.96
N ASP A 108 -15.74 3.72 -21.84
CA ASP A 108 -15.35 3.32 -23.22
C ASP A 108 -13.89 3.27 -23.78
N PHE A 109 -12.83 3.52 -23.01
CA PHE A 109 -11.44 3.25 -23.47
C PHE A 109 -10.79 2.09 -22.70
N GLU A 110 -11.14 0.85 -23.05
CA GLU A 110 -10.86 -0.34 -22.24
C GLU A 110 -9.42 -0.89 -22.38
N ILE A 111 -8.86 -1.04 -23.58
CA ILE A 111 -7.67 -1.91 -23.79
C ILE A 111 -6.37 -1.30 -23.25
N VAL A 112 -6.02 -0.06 -23.65
CA VAL A 112 -4.79 0.61 -23.18
C VAL A 112 -4.87 0.93 -21.69
N ARG A 113 -6.08 1.25 -21.20
CA ARG A 113 -6.34 1.54 -19.78
C ARG A 113 -6.21 0.28 -18.94
N GLN A 114 -6.69 -0.87 -19.41
CA GLN A 114 -6.53 -2.17 -18.74
C GLN A 114 -5.06 -2.58 -18.60
N ALA A 115 -4.24 -2.39 -19.63
CA ALA A 115 -2.80 -2.66 -19.55
C ALA A 115 -2.09 -1.77 -18.51
N LYS A 116 -2.39 -0.46 -18.48
CA LYS A 116 -1.84 0.48 -17.49
C LYS A 116 -2.31 0.17 -16.07
N LYS A 117 -3.59 -0.22 -15.92
CA LYS A 117 -4.21 -0.68 -14.66
C LYS A 117 -3.47 -1.89 -14.10
N SER A 118 -3.14 -2.87 -14.94
CA SER A 118 -2.39 -4.07 -14.55
C SER A 118 -1.00 -3.74 -13.99
N ARG A 119 -0.25 -2.82 -14.62
CA ARG A 119 1.10 -2.44 -14.15
C ARG A 119 1.06 -1.66 -12.84
N LEU A 120 0.10 -0.76 -12.68
CA LEU A 120 -0.08 0.00 -11.44
C LEU A 120 -0.46 -0.90 -10.26
N HIS A 121 -1.32 -1.90 -10.48
CA HIS A 121 -1.63 -2.89 -9.44
C HIS A 121 -0.42 -3.72 -9.04
N HIS A 122 0.34 -4.19 -10.02
CA HIS A 122 1.54 -4.96 -9.74
C HIS A 122 2.55 -4.14 -8.93
N LEU A 123 2.77 -2.88 -9.32
CA LEU A 123 3.64 -1.96 -8.58
C LEU A 123 3.14 -1.72 -7.15
N TYR A 124 1.84 -1.45 -6.98
CA TYR A 124 1.22 -1.30 -5.68
C TYR A 124 1.42 -2.55 -4.81
N TRP A 125 1.22 -3.73 -5.38
CA TRP A 125 1.35 -5.00 -4.67
C TRP A 125 2.79 -5.21 -4.18
N VAL A 126 3.79 -5.00 -5.05
CA VAL A 126 5.20 -5.08 -4.66
C VAL A 126 5.52 -4.11 -3.53
N LEU A 127 5.11 -2.85 -3.67
CA LEU A 127 5.36 -1.82 -2.64
C LEU A 127 4.65 -2.13 -1.33
N TYR A 128 3.43 -2.67 -1.38
CA TYR A 128 2.69 -3.12 -0.20
C TYR A 128 3.40 -4.27 0.51
N THR A 129 3.92 -5.25 -0.23
CA THR A 129 4.70 -6.34 0.35
C THR A 129 5.99 -5.80 0.99
N CYS A 130 6.74 -4.95 0.29
CA CYS A 130 7.95 -4.32 0.83
C CYS A 130 7.64 -3.54 2.12
N ALA A 131 6.67 -2.62 2.08
CA ALA A 131 6.27 -1.81 3.24
C ALA A 131 5.89 -2.68 4.45
N THR A 132 5.15 -3.76 4.21
CA THR A 132 4.76 -4.71 5.25
C THR A 132 5.98 -5.41 5.87
N VAL A 133 6.92 -5.89 5.05
CA VAL A 133 8.16 -6.51 5.53
C VAL A 133 8.99 -5.51 6.34
N TYR A 134 9.15 -4.28 5.85
CA TYR A 134 9.86 -3.23 6.59
C TYR A 134 9.20 -2.95 7.94
N ALA A 135 7.86 -2.88 8.01
CA ALA A 135 7.14 -2.66 9.26
C ALA A 135 7.44 -3.77 10.28
N PHE A 136 7.44 -5.04 9.86
CA PHE A 136 7.82 -6.15 10.73
C PHE A 136 9.27 -6.08 11.20
N ILE A 137 10.23 -5.87 10.28
CA ILE A 137 11.66 -5.82 10.63
C ILE A 137 11.93 -4.65 11.59
N VAL A 138 11.42 -3.45 11.30
CA VAL A 138 11.57 -2.28 12.18
C VAL A 138 11.00 -2.56 13.56
N THR A 139 9.81 -3.15 13.63
CA THR A 139 9.16 -3.49 14.91
C THR A 139 9.97 -4.53 15.69
N MET A 140 10.42 -5.61 15.05
CA MET A 140 11.22 -6.64 15.71
C MET A 140 12.56 -6.08 16.18
N CYS A 141 13.28 -5.32 15.34
CA CYS A 141 14.54 -4.69 15.73
C CYS A 141 14.35 -3.75 16.92
N TYR A 142 13.26 -2.97 16.94
CA TYR A 142 12.95 -2.12 18.07
C TYR A 142 12.81 -2.95 19.36
N TRP A 143 11.96 -3.96 19.39
CA TRP A 143 11.71 -4.74 20.60
C TRP A 143 12.87 -5.64 21.03
N LEU A 144 13.66 -6.16 20.09
CA LEU A 144 14.73 -7.11 20.39
C LEU A 144 16.08 -6.45 20.69
N LEU A 145 16.39 -5.34 20.02
CA LEU A 145 17.73 -4.74 20.04
C LEU A 145 17.78 -3.38 20.74
N VAL A 146 16.69 -2.60 20.64
CA VAL A 146 16.67 -1.21 21.12
C VAL A 146 15.90 -1.10 22.44
N HIS A 147 14.81 -1.83 22.58
CA HIS A 147 13.95 -1.76 23.75
C HIS A 147 14.67 -2.36 24.96
N ASN A 148 14.90 -1.53 25.97
CA ASN A 148 15.48 -1.95 27.23
C ASN A 148 14.39 -1.80 28.32
N PRO A 149 13.73 -2.90 28.73
CA PRO A 149 12.65 -2.85 29.72
C PRO A 149 13.15 -2.65 31.17
N GLY A 150 14.46 -2.62 31.40
CA GLY A 150 15.09 -2.49 32.71
C GLY A 150 15.55 -1.08 33.09
N LYS A 151 15.20 -0.06 32.28
CA LYS A 151 15.27 1.37 32.63
C LYS A 151 13.87 1.95 32.48
#